data_AF-A0A2E7HCF3-F1
#
_entry.id   AF-A0A2E7HCF3-F1
#
_cell.length_a   1.000
_cell.length_b   1.000
_cell.length_c   1.000
_cell.angle_alpha   90.00
_cell.angle_beta   90.00
_cell.angle_gamma   90.00
#
_symmetry.space_group_name_H-M   'P 1'
#
loop_
_entity.id
_entity.type
_entity.pdbx_description
1 polymer ?
#
loop_
_entity_poly.entity_id
_entity_poly.type
_entity_poly.pdbx_seq_one_letter_code
_entity_poly.pdbx_strand_id
1 'polypeptide(L)' 'MDHEALANLLASRRSRREFAPGGIVRSGVESVLQAGLGHAGDGQRTAPSAGALYPLHLFVAAVAIDGLAPGLYP' A
#
# COMPACT_ATOMS: atom_id res chain seq x y z
N MET A 1 16.19 -6.40 8.81
CA MET A 1 15.27 -7.06 7.86
C MET A 1 15.91 -8.37 7.49
N ASP A 2 15.21 -9.48 7.65
CA ASP A 2 15.72 -10.77 7.21
C ASP A 2 15.71 -10.82 5.68
N HIS A 3 16.89 -10.98 5.09
CA HIS A 3 17.08 -11.03 3.64
C HIS A 3 16.35 -12.23 3.03
N GLU A 4 16.29 -13.35 3.74
CA GLU A 4 15.64 -14.57 3.30
C GLU A 4 14.12 -14.39 3.25
N ALA A 5 13.52 -13.81 4.31
CA ALA A 5 12.09 -13.48 4.34
C ALA A 5 11.67 -12.56 3.17
N LEU A 6 12.47 -11.52 2.87
CA LEU A 6 12.17 -10.61 1.75
C LEU A 6 12.27 -11.33 0.40
N ALA A 7 13.35 -12.10 0.18
CA ALA A 7 13.52 -12.86 -1.06
C ALA A 7 12.37 -13.85 -1.29
N ASN A 8 11.96 -14.57 -0.24
CA ASN A 8 10.83 -15.51 -0.29
C ASN A 8 9.49 -14.80 -0.59
N LEU A 9 9.27 -13.61 -0.04
CA LEU A 9 8.08 -12.80 -0.32
C LEU A 9 8.04 -12.36 -1.79
N LEU A 10 9.17 -11.89 -2.33
CA LEU A 10 9.27 -11.51 -3.74
C LEU A 10 9.04 -12.70 -4.67
N ALA A 11 9.63 -13.86 -4.35
CA ALA A 11 9.47 -15.08 -5.14
C ALA A 11 8.03 -15.64 -5.12
N SER A 12 7.33 -15.52 -3.99
CA SER A 12 5.96 -16.03 -3.82
C SER A 12 4.86 -15.07 -4.28
N ARG A 13 5.19 -13.81 -4.61
CA ARG A 13 4.22 -12.79 -5.02
C ARG A 13 3.46 -13.21 -6.28
N ARG A 14 2.14 -13.30 -6.17
CA ARG A 14 1.21 -13.56 -7.29
C ARG A 14 0.15 -12.47 -7.35
N SER A 15 -0.26 -12.10 -8.55
CA SER A 15 -1.42 -11.21 -8.74
C SER A 15 -2.70 -12.01 -8.52
N ARG A 16 -3.49 -11.65 -7.51
CA ARG A 16 -4.78 -12.28 -7.18
C ARG A 16 -5.92 -11.37 -7.65
N ARG A 17 -7.00 -11.98 -8.16
CA ARG A 17 -8.21 -11.28 -8.65
C ARG A 17 -9.50 -11.85 -8.05
N GLU A 18 -9.39 -12.94 -7.30
CA GLU A 18 -10.45 -13.52 -6.51
C GLU A 18 -10.21 -13.10 -5.06
N PHE A 19 -11.22 -12.48 -4.44
CA PHE A 19 -11.15 -11.94 -3.08
C PHE A 19 -12.12 -12.69 -2.18
N ALA A 20 -11.72 -12.92 -0.94
CA ALA A 20 -12.60 -13.52 0.06
C ALA A 20 -13.83 -12.61 0.30
N PRO A 21 -14.99 -13.18 0.64
CA PRO A 21 -16.13 -12.38 1.06
C PRO A 21 -15.78 -11.60 2.34
N GLY A 22 -16.23 -10.35 2.42
CA GLY A 22 -15.96 -9.45 3.56
C GLY A 22 -15.09 -8.26 3.19
N GLY A 23 -14.93 -7.34 4.14
CA GLY A 23 -14.05 -6.18 4.00
C GLY A 23 -12.60 -6.51 4.29
N ILE A 24 -11.71 -5.57 3.95
CA ILE A 24 -10.31 -5.61 4.37
C ILE A 24 -10.14 -4.83 5.69
N VAL A 25 -9.31 -5.39 6.57
CA VAL A 25 -8.92 -4.69 7.81
C VAL A 25 -8.15 -3.43 7.45
N ARG A 26 -8.54 -2.31 8.04
CA ARG A 26 -7.98 -0.99 7.78
C ARG A 26 -6.45 -0.94 7.91
N SER A 27 -5.88 -1.57 8.93
CA SER A 27 -4.43 -1.60 9.14
C SER A 27 -3.66 -2.26 8.00
N GLY A 28 -4.27 -3.22 7.29
CA GLY A 28 -3.70 -3.82 6.10
C GLY A 28 -3.60 -2.83 4.95
N VAL A 29 -4.64 -2.00 4.77
CA VAL A 29 -4.64 -0.91 3.78
C VAL A 29 -3.58 0.14 4.14
N GLU A 30 -3.56 0.57 5.40
CA GLU A 30 -2.56 1.54 5.91
C GLU A 30 -1.13 1.05 5.71
N SER A 31 -0.87 -0.23 5.93
CA SER A 31 0.46 -0.84 5.72
C SER A 31 0.89 -0.80 4.26
N VAL A 32 -0.02 -1.10 3.33
CA VAL A 32 0.26 -1.05 1.87
C VAL A 32 0.49 0.41 1.43
N LEU A 33 -0.34 1.34 1.88
CA LEU A 33 -0.17 2.76 1.59
C LEU A 33 1.17 3.28 2.11
N GLN A 34 1.51 2.95 3.36
CA GLN A 34 2.78 3.33 3.96
C GLN A 34 3.96 2.73 3.20
N ALA A 35 3.88 1.47 2.75
CA ALA A 35 4.95 0.83 1.98
C ALA A 35 5.11 1.39 0.55
N GLY A 36 4.02 1.86 -0.07
CA GLY A 36 4.01 2.32 -1.46
C GLY A 36 4.28 3.81 -1.66
N LEU A 37 3.67 4.69 -0.86
CA LEU A 37 3.82 6.15 -0.99
C LEU A 37 3.74 6.87 0.37
N GLY A 38 3.98 6.14 1.46
CA GLY A 38 4.04 6.69 2.81
C GLY A 38 5.14 7.73 2.97
N HIS A 39 5.11 8.45 4.09
CA HIS A 39 6.16 9.42 4.42
C HIS A 39 7.38 8.71 5.02
N ALA A 40 8.58 9.09 4.58
CA ALA A 40 9.85 8.52 5.05
C ALA A 40 10.73 9.52 5.85
N GLY A 41 10.24 10.74 6.11
CA GLY A 41 11.00 11.84 6.73
C GLY A 41 11.54 12.82 5.70
N ASP A 42 11.89 14.05 6.11
CA ASP A 42 12.53 15.08 5.26
C ASP A 42 11.85 15.34 3.90
N GLY A 43 10.52 15.30 3.87
CA GLY A 43 9.72 15.47 2.65
C GLY A 43 9.78 14.30 1.66
N GLN A 44 10.43 13.20 2.04
CA GLN A 44 10.59 12.00 1.23
C GLN A 44 9.42 11.02 1.37
N ARG A 45 9.31 10.13 0.37
CA ARG A 45 8.39 9.00 0.34
C ARG A 45 9.11 7.68 0.56
N THR A 46 8.39 6.68 1.04
CA THR A 46 8.89 5.31 1.24
C THR A 46 9.27 4.62 -0.06
N ALA A 47 8.60 4.94 -1.17
CA ALA A 47 9.08 4.59 -2.50
C ALA A 47 10.06 5.64 -3.03
N PRO A 48 11.20 5.22 -3.61
CA PRO A 48 12.13 6.14 -4.24
C PRO A 48 11.51 6.78 -5.48
N SER A 49 11.90 8.01 -5.76
CA SER A 49 11.51 8.75 -6.97
C SER A 49 12.70 9.51 -7.52
N ALA A 50 12.90 9.46 -8.85
CA ALA A 50 14.01 10.15 -9.49
C ALA A 50 13.94 11.66 -9.20
N GLY A 51 15.03 12.21 -8.66
CA GLY A 51 15.11 13.62 -8.27
C GLY A 51 14.18 14.04 -7.13
N ALA A 52 13.62 13.09 -6.36
CA ALA A 52 12.64 13.36 -5.31
C ALA A 52 11.42 14.17 -5.78
N LEU A 53 11.02 14.00 -7.05
CA LEU A 53 9.96 14.78 -7.67
C LEU A 53 8.56 14.34 -7.23
N TYR A 54 8.39 13.07 -6.85
CA TYR A 54 7.13 12.47 -6.38
C TYR A 54 5.88 12.92 -7.17
N PRO A 55 5.85 12.79 -8.51
CA PRO A 55 4.81 13.38 -9.35
C PRO A 55 3.46 12.63 -9.28
N LEU A 56 3.37 11.56 -8.48
CA LEU A 56 2.21 10.70 -8.41
C LEU A 56 1.25 11.17 -7.32
N HIS A 57 -0.04 11.23 -7.68
CA HIS A 57 -1.13 11.36 -6.73
C HIS A 57 -1.80 10.00 -6.55
N LEU A 58 -2.01 9.60 -5.30
CA LEU A 58 -2.67 8.35 -4.95
C LEU A 58 -4.10 8.64 -4.52
N PHE A 59 -5.03 7.78 -4.93
CA PHE A 59 -6.40 7.79 -4.42
C PHE A 59 -6.78 6.36 -4.03
N VAL A 60 -7.61 6.23 -3.00
CA VAL A 60 -8.18 4.96 -2.54
C VAL A 60 -9.67 4.94 -2.87
N ALA A 61 -10.06 4.05 -3.79
CA ALA A 61 -11.46 3.70 -4.00
C ALA A 61 -11.86 2.64 -2.95
N ALA A 62 -12.42 3.10 -1.83
CA ALA A 62 -12.87 2.26 -0.73
C ALA A 62 -14.26 1.68 -1.03
N VAL A 63 -14.38 0.35 -1.00
CA VAL A 63 -15.66 -0.35 -1.15
C VAL A 63 -16.06 -1.03 0.16
N ALA A 64 -15.14 -1.79 0.75
CA ALA A 64 -15.35 -2.52 2.00
C ALA A 64 -14.05 -2.50 2.81
N ILE A 65 -13.85 -1.44 3.59
CA ILE A 65 -12.71 -1.27 4.51
C ILE A 65 -13.28 -1.03 5.91
N ASP A 66 -12.77 -1.74 6.90
CA ASP A 66 -13.28 -1.65 8.27
C ASP A 66 -13.15 -0.21 8.82
N GLY A 67 -14.27 0.35 9.31
CA GLY A 67 -14.31 1.68 9.90
C GLY A 67 -14.09 2.84 8.91
N LEU A 68 -14.22 2.59 7.60
CA LEU A 68 -14.18 3.60 6.56
C LEU A 68 -15.44 3.48 5.67
N ALA A 69 -16.13 4.59 5.45
CA ALA A 69 -17.29 4.61 4.56
C ALA A 69 -16.86 4.31 3.11
N PRO A 70 -17.71 3.69 2.28
CA PRO A 70 -17.42 3.55 0.86
C PRO A 70 -17.28 4.92 0.18
N GLY A 71 -16.27 5.09 -0.68
CA GLY A 71 -15.98 6.37 -1.31
C GLY A 71 -14.61 6.44 -1.98
N LEU A 72 -14.30 7.60 -2.55
CA LEU A 72 -12.98 7.91 -3.10
C LEU A 72 -12.24 8.85 -2.15
N TYR A 73 -11.05 8.44 -1.70
CA TYR A 73 -10.21 9.18 -0.77
C TYR A 73 -8.90 9.58 -1.45
N PRO A 74 -8.38 10.80 -1.18
CA PRO A 74 -7.03 11.19 -1.60
C PRO A 74 -5.93 10.59 -0.70
#